data_AF-A0A928YFD0-F1
#
_entry.id   AF-A0A928YFD0-F1
#
_cell.length_a   1.000
_cell.length_b   1.000
_cell.length_c   1.000
_cell.angle_alpha   90.00
_cell.angle_beta   90.00
_cell.angle_gamma   90.00
#
_symmetry.space_group_name_H-M   'P 1'
#
loop_
_entity.id
_entity.type
_entity.pdbx_description
1 polymer ?
#
loop_
_entity_poly.entity_id
_entity_poly.type
_entity_poly.pdbx_seq_one_letter_code
_entity_poly.pdbx_strand_id
1 'polypeptide(L)'
;MLRVGGRIFSDDVIKRLSETIQKEPCLSRRKLSRLVCEWMDWRNQAGRLQEMSCRKALLELDRRKEINLPKVNKHYAFQKVNKPAEAPPIAEVSCELAELGGRRDYECLEVWNT
;
A
#
# COMPACT_ATOMS: atom_id res chain seq x y z
N MET A 1 19.11 -14.61 -0.24
CA MET A 1 19.37 -13.15 -0.12
C MET A 1 19.17 -12.41 -1.45
N LEU A 2 18.28 -11.41 -1.49
CA LEU A 2 17.94 -10.63 -2.70
C LEU A 2 18.24 -9.14 -2.52
N ARG A 3 18.81 -8.48 -3.52
CA ARG A 3 19.05 -7.04 -3.49
C ARG A 3 17.95 -6.28 -4.26
N VAL A 4 17.20 -5.46 -3.55
CA VAL A 4 16.09 -4.67 -4.12
C VAL A 4 16.04 -3.29 -3.48
N GLY A 5 15.89 -2.24 -4.29
CA GLY A 5 15.77 -0.85 -3.80
C GLY A 5 16.98 -0.36 -3.01
N GLY A 6 18.17 -0.92 -3.26
CA GLY A 6 19.40 -0.59 -2.54
C GLY A 6 19.59 -1.32 -1.21
N ARG A 7 18.65 -2.19 -0.81
CA ARG A 7 18.72 -3.00 0.42
C ARG A 7 18.81 -4.49 0.12
N ILE A 8 19.30 -5.24 1.09
CA ILE A 8 19.38 -6.70 1.04
C ILE A 8 18.21 -7.27 1.85
N PHE A 9 17.40 -8.09 1.19
CA PHE A 9 16.37 -8.91 1.80
C PHE A 9 16.99 -10.29 2.05
N SER A 10 17.28 -10.59 3.31
CA SER A 10 17.69 -11.94 3.70
C SER A 10 16.51 -12.90 3.61
N ASP A 11 16.81 -14.19 3.58
CA ASP A 11 15.79 -15.22 3.50
C ASP A 11 14.90 -15.21 4.77
N ASP A 12 15.44 -14.80 5.92
CA ASP A 12 14.66 -14.54 7.14
C ASP A 12 13.64 -13.40 6.98
N VAL A 13 14.03 -12.30 6.33
CA VAL A 13 13.13 -11.18 6.08
C VAL A 13 12.03 -11.60 5.11
N ILE A 14 12.37 -12.36 4.07
CA ILE A 14 11.41 -12.89 3.10
C ILE A 14 10.43 -13.86 3.78
N LYS A 15 10.94 -14.77 4.62
CA LYS A 15 10.13 -15.71 5.39
C LYS A 15 9.16 -14.97 6.32
N ARG A 16 9.67 -14.02 7.11
CA ARG A 16 8.86 -13.19 8.02
C ARG A 16 7.79 -12.40 7.27
N LEU A 17 8.12 -11.88 6.09
CA LEU A 17 7.18 -11.16 5.26
C LEU A 17 6.05 -12.08 4.77
N SER A 18 6.40 -13.25 4.25
CA SER A 18 5.44 -14.26 3.80
C SER A 18 4.53 -14.73 4.94
N GLU A 19 5.09 -15.01 6.13
CA GLU A 19 4.31 -15.35 7.33
C GLU A 19 3.34 -14.23 7.72
N THR A 20 3.76 -12.98 7.62
CA THR A 20 2.91 -11.82 7.96
C THR A 20 1.75 -11.68 6.97
N ILE A 21 2.01 -11.88 5.68
CA ILE A 21 0.95 -11.88 4.66
C ILE A 21 -0.03 -13.03 4.89
N GLN A 22 0.46 -14.22 5.27
CA GLN A 22 -0.39 -15.38 5.57
C GLN A 22 -1.23 -15.17 6.83
N LYS A 23 -0.66 -14.55 7.87
CA LYS A 23 -1.36 -14.23 9.12
C LYS A 23 -2.43 -13.16 8.92
N GLU A 24 -2.14 -12.16 8.10
CA GLU A 24 -3.03 -11.02 7.86
C GLU A 24 -3.21 -10.76 6.36
N PRO A 25 -4.01 -11.59 5.65
CA PRO A 25 -4.23 -11.41 4.21
C PRO A 25 -4.97 -10.11 3.86
N CYS A 26 -5.74 -9.56 4.81
CA CYS A 26 -6.40 -8.24 4.72
C CYS A 26 -5.44 -7.05 4.93
N LEU A 27 -4.16 -7.29 5.22
CA LEU A 27 -3.21 -6.23 5.47
C LEU A 27 -2.99 -5.40 4.20
N SER A 28 -3.32 -4.11 4.27
CA SER A 28 -3.07 -3.20 3.16
C SER A 28 -1.57 -3.16 2.82
N ARG A 29 -1.24 -3.06 1.53
CA ARG A 29 0.16 -2.92 1.08
C ARG A 29 0.89 -1.75 1.74
N ARG A 30 0.16 -0.71 2.18
CA ARG A 30 0.71 0.45 2.92
C ARG A 30 1.13 0.07 4.35
N LYS A 31 0.27 -0.64 5.09
CA LYS A 31 0.61 -1.13 6.44
C LYS A 31 1.78 -2.11 6.35
N LEU A 32 1.76 -3.03 5.38
CA LEU A 32 2.87 -3.96 5.14
C LEU A 32 4.20 -3.23 4.84
N SER A 33 4.20 -2.23 3.95
CA SER A 33 5.44 -1.48 3.65
C SER A 33 5.99 -0.76 4.87
N ARG A 34 5.12 -0.25 5.76
CA ARG A 34 5.55 0.41 6.98
C ARG A 34 6.18 -0.57 7.96
N LEU A 35 5.56 -1.73 8.19
CA LEU A 35 6.11 -2.79 9.03
C LEU A 35 7.49 -3.26 8.54
N VAL A 36 7.62 -3.50 7.23
CA VAL A 36 8.89 -3.92 6.63
C VAL A 36 9.96 -2.82 6.75
N CYS A 37 9.57 -1.55 6.54
CA CYS A 37 10.45 -0.42 6.80
C CYS A 37 10.94 -0.40 8.25
N GLU A 38 10.08 -0.68 9.23
CA GLU A 38 10.43 -0.72 10.65
C GLU A 38 11.34 -1.91 10.98
N TRP A 39 11.05 -3.11 10.46
CA TRP A 39 11.88 -4.31 10.70
C TRP A 39 13.31 -4.18 10.18
N MET A 40 13.48 -3.50 9.05
CA MET A 40 14.78 -3.31 8.40
C MET A 40 15.47 -2.00 8.81
N ASP A 41 14.88 -1.24 9.74
CA ASP A 41 15.23 0.13 10.08
C ASP A 41 15.49 1.00 8.83
N TRP A 42 14.61 0.87 7.84
CA TRP A 42 14.74 1.52 6.56
C TRP A 42 14.26 2.98 6.64
N ARG A 43 15.17 3.82 7.12
CA ARG A 43 14.99 5.27 7.32
C ARG A 43 15.86 6.10 6.39
N ASN A 44 15.44 7.33 6.15
CA ASN A 44 16.25 8.35 5.47
C ASN A 44 17.21 9.04 6.45
N GLN A 45 18.03 9.96 5.94
CA GLN A 45 18.98 10.77 6.74
C GLN A 45 18.30 11.54 7.89
N ALA A 46 17.02 11.87 7.75
CA ALA A 46 16.22 12.56 8.75
C ALA A 46 15.48 11.59 9.72
N GLY A 47 15.79 10.29 9.70
CA GLY A 47 15.17 9.28 10.56
C GLY A 47 13.73 8.88 10.20
N ARG A 48 13.19 9.38 9.09
CA ARG A 48 11.83 9.06 8.63
C ARG A 48 11.83 7.76 7.82
N LEU A 49 10.81 6.93 8.00
CA LEU A 49 10.65 5.68 7.25
C LEU A 49 10.54 5.96 5.75
N GLN A 50 11.27 5.21 4.94
CA GLN A 50 11.23 5.31 3.48
C GLN A 50 10.10 4.46 2.88
N GLU A 51 8.86 4.68 3.32
CA GLU A 51 7.69 3.86 2.93
C GLU A 51 7.53 3.73 1.40
N MET A 52 7.75 4.81 0.66
CA MET A 52 7.63 4.82 -0.80
C MET A 52 8.69 3.94 -1.48
N SER A 53 9.94 3.96 -0.99
CA SER A 53 11.03 3.13 -1.51
C SER A 53 10.81 1.66 -1.14
N CYS A 54 10.40 1.39 0.09
CA CYS A 54 10.08 0.04 0.53
C CYS A 54 8.92 -0.55 -0.26
N ARG A 55 7.84 0.21 -0.48
CA ARG A 55 6.72 -0.25 -1.31
C ARG A 55 7.16 -0.61 -2.72
N LYS A 56 8.06 0.17 -3.33
CA LYS A 56 8.64 -0.19 -4.65
C LYS A 56 9.46 -1.48 -4.58
N ALA A 57 10.24 -1.67 -3.52
CA ALA A 57 11.01 -2.90 -3.33
C ALA A 57 10.12 -4.12 -3.13
N LEU A 58 9.05 -4.02 -2.36
CA LEU A 58 8.07 -5.09 -2.20
C LEU A 58 7.38 -5.44 -3.52
N LEU A 59 7.00 -4.45 -4.31
CA LEU A 59 6.42 -4.68 -5.65
C LEU A 59 7.40 -5.38 -6.59
N GLU A 60 8.69 -5.06 -6.49
CA GLU A 60 9.72 -5.71 -7.29
C GLU A 60 9.94 -7.17 -6.85
N LEU A 61 9.92 -7.46 -5.55
CA LEU A 61 9.96 -8.84 -5.03
C LEU A 61 8.73 -9.66 -5.48
N ASP A 62 7.54 -9.05 -5.48
CA ASP A 62 6.30 -9.64 -5.99
C ASP A 62 6.38 -9.95 -7.49
N ARG A 63 6.94 -9.03 -8.29
CA ARG A 63 7.19 -9.25 -9.73
C ARG A 63 8.18 -10.38 -9.99
N ARG A 64 9.17 -10.55 -9.11
CA ARG A 64 10.13 -11.66 -9.16
C ARG A 64 9.56 -12.98 -8.65
N LYS A 65 8.32 -12.99 -8.14
CA LYS A 65 7.63 -14.15 -7.55
C LYS A 65 8.31 -14.71 -6.29
N GLU A 66 9.08 -13.87 -5.61
CA GLU A 66 9.79 -14.22 -4.37
C GLU A 66 8.87 -14.10 -3.15
N ILE A 67 7.87 -13.22 -3.25
CA ILE A 67 6.80 -13.02 -2.28
C ILE A 67 5.48 -12.88 -3.04
N ASN A 68 4.35 -13.20 -2.41
CA ASN A 68 3.02 -12.97 -2.99
C ASN A 68 2.33 -11.85 -2.22
N LEU A 69 2.28 -10.64 -2.77
CA LEU A 69 1.60 -9.52 -2.13
C LEU A 69 0.08 -9.68 -2.20
N PRO A 70 -0.68 -9.28 -1.17
CA PRO A 70 -2.13 -9.31 -1.21
C PRO A 70 -2.64 -8.50 -2.41
N LYS A 71 -3.63 -9.06 -3.13
CA LYS A 71 -4.21 -8.43 -4.32
C LYS A 71 -4.76 -7.06 -3.94
N VAL A 72 -4.42 -6.03 -4.72
CA VAL A 72 -5.00 -4.70 -4.50
C VAL A 72 -6.47 -4.79 -4.86
N ASN A 73 -7.34 -4.55 -3.89
CA ASN A 73 -8.76 -4.39 -4.18
C ASN A 73 -8.91 -3.07 -4.95
N LYS A 74 -9.16 -3.16 -6.26
CA LYS A 74 -9.19 -1.99 -7.17
C LYS A 74 -10.49 -1.20 -7.06
N HIS A 75 -11.24 -1.31 -5.97
CA HIS A 75 -12.43 -0.49 -5.74
C HIS A 75 -12.01 0.93 -5.32
N TYR A 76 -11.64 1.74 -6.31
CA TYR A 76 -11.53 3.18 -6.09
C TYR A 76 -12.94 3.76 -6.10
N ALA A 77 -13.33 4.49 -5.05
CA ALA A 77 -14.62 5.18 -5.01
C ALA A 77 -14.85 6.12 -6.22
N PHE A 78 -13.75 6.59 -6.85
CA PHE A 78 -13.75 7.49 -7.99
C PHE A 78 -13.62 6.79 -9.36
N GLN A 79 -13.72 5.46 -9.44
CA GLN A 79 -13.70 4.76 -10.74
C GLN A 79 -15.01 4.91 -11.53
N LYS A 80 -16.06 5.49 -10.94
CA LYS A 80 -17.21 5.98 -11.69
C LYS A 80 -16.91 7.41 -12.12
N VAL A 81 -16.33 7.59 -13.31
CA VAL A 81 -16.79 8.48 -14.40
C VAL A 81 -15.97 8.18 -15.66
N ASN A 82 -16.61 7.66 -16.71
CA ASN A 82 -16.48 8.20 -18.07
C ASN A 82 -17.59 7.68 -18.98
N LYS A 83 -18.80 8.24 -18.85
CA LYS A 83 -19.52 8.72 -20.03
C LYS A 83 -19.30 10.23 -20.04
N PRO A 84 -18.91 10.87 -21.15
CA PRO A 84 -18.87 12.32 -21.21
C PRO A 84 -20.31 12.83 -21.03
N ALA A 85 -20.64 13.26 -19.82
CA ALA A 85 -21.82 14.06 -19.56
C ALA A 85 -21.39 15.52 -19.71
N GLU A 86 -22.10 16.24 -20.57
CA GLU A 86 -21.95 17.66 -20.84
C GLU A 86 -21.74 18.45 -19.53
N ALA A 87 -20.65 19.22 -19.47
CA ALA A 87 -20.21 19.85 -18.23
C ALA A 87 -21.24 20.89 -17.76
N PRO A 88 -21.78 20.81 -16.53
CA PRO A 88 -22.58 21.89 -15.97
C PRO A 88 -21.71 23.12 -15.67
N PRO A 89 -22.28 24.34 -15.63
CA PRO A 89 -21.54 25.54 -15.28
C PRO A 89 -20.98 25.41 -13.85
N ILE A 90 -19.66 25.50 -13.74
CA ILE A 90 -18.92 25.33 -12.49
C ILE A 90 -19.17 26.56 -11.62
N ALA A 91 -19.90 26.41 -10.52
CA ALA A 91 -20.00 27.45 -9.50
C ALA A 91 -18.72 27.46 -8.65
N GLU A 92 -18.11 28.64 -8.47
CA GLU A 92 -16.97 28.85 -7.58
C GLU A 92 -17.33 28.45 -6.14
N VAL A 93 -16.71 27.39 -5.65
CA VAL A 93 -16.82 26.97 -4.25
C VAL A 93 -15.61 27.50 -3.50
N SER A 94 -15.82 28.48 -2.61
CA SER A 94 -14.85 28.88 -1.60
C SER A 94 -15.20 28.20 -0.28
N CYS A 95 -14.52 27.09 0.03
CA CYS A 95 -14.55 26.50 1.36
C CYS A 95 -13.12 26.25 1.84
N GLU A 96 -12.86 26.61 3.10
CA GLU A 96 -11.57 26.39 3.74
C GLU A 96 -11.29 24.89 3.96
N LEU A 97 -10.06 24.50 3.62
CA LEU A 97 -9.51 23.13 3.62
C LEU A 97 -9.52 22.42 4.99
N ALA A 98 -9.91 23.10 6.06
CA ALA A 98 -9.79 22.63 7.44
C ALA A 98 -10.80 21.51 7.81
N GLU A 99 -11.86 21.29 7.04
CA GLU A 99 -12.96 20.38 7.42
C GLU A 99 -12.94 18.97 6.78
N LEU A 100 -11.87 18.55 6.11
CA LEU A 100 -11.77 17.15 5.62
C LEU A 100 -11.12 16.23 6.67
N GLY A 101 -11.88 15.98 7.73
CA GLY A 101 -11.57 15.03 8.80
C GLY A 101 -11.77 13.55 8.40
N GLY A 102 -11.02 12.68 9.07
CA GLY A 102 -11.35 11.26 9.27
C GLY A 102 -10.99 10.32 8.14
N ARG A 103 -9.73 9.86 8.08
CA ARG A 103 -9.34 8.76 7.18
C ARG A 103 -9.91 7.45 7.72
N ARG A 104 -11.02 7.02 7.13
CA ARG A 104 -11.69 5.73 7.33
C ARG A 104 -10.71 4.56 7.23
N ASP A 105 -10.57 3.84 8.33
CA ASP A 105 -10.17 2.44 8.33
C ASP A 105 -11.26 1.66 7.58
N TYR A 106 -10.91 0.99 6.50
CA TYR A 106 -11.86 0.19 5.73
C TYR A 106 -11.71 -1.29 6.08
N GLU A 107 -12.86 -1.78 6.52
CA GLU A 107 -13.25 -3.11 6.93
C GLU A 107 -12.82 -4.22 5.96
N CYS A 108 -12.38 -5.33 6.54
CA CYS A 108 -12.04 -6.59 5.89
C CYS A 108 -13.34 -7.27 5.47
N LEU A 109 -13.74 -7.11 4.20
CA LEU A 109 -14.83 -7.90 3.63
C LEU A 109 -14.34 -9.33 3.43
N GLU A 110 -14.87 -10.23 4.26
CA GLU A 110 -14.78 -11.68 4.15
C GLU A 110 -15.24 -12.13 2.78
N VAL A 111 -14.33 -12.44 1.86
CA VAL A 111 -14.55 -13.44 0.82
C VAL A 111 -13.18 -13.93 0.39
N TRP A 112 -12.94 -15.24 0.44
CA TRP A 112 -12.45 -16.09 -0.66
C TRP A 112 -12.29 -17.50 -0.06
N ASN A 113 -13.42 -18.14 0.26
CA ASN A 113 -13.51 -19.60 0.35
C ASN A 113 -14.20 -20.08 -0.93
N THR A 114 -13.46 -20.82 -1.74
CA THR A 114 -13.99 -21.87 -2.61
C THR A 114 -13.07 -23.05 -2.41
#